data_AF-A0AAW9R2W9-F1
#
_entry.id   AF-A0AAW9R2W9-F1
#
_cell.length_a   1.000
_cell.length_b   1.000
_cell.length_c   1.000
_cell.angle_alpha   90.00
_cell.angle_beta   90.00
_cell.angle_gamma   90.00
#
_symmetry.space_group_name_H-M   'P 1'
#
loop_
_entity.id
_entity.type
_entity.pdbx_description
1 polymer ?
#
loop_
_entity_poly.entity_id
_entity_poly.type
_entity_poly.pdbx_seq_one_letter_code
_entity_poly.pdbx_strand_id
1 'polypeptide(L)'
;MTANDLVADACTRIRQIDAMALHAMTEAPLLIDVREPGEFAAGHLPGAVNLPRGVLEFAIEAHPALACETSPTLADRSRHLVVYCLSGGRAALATDSLQRLGFRKVECLIGGFTGWTGAGLPVEGA
;
A
#
# COMPACT_ATOMS: atom_id res chain seq x y z
N MET A 1 22.02 -4.32 12.83
CA MET A 1 20.90 -4.04 11.93
C MET A 1 19.63 -3.94 12.76
N THR A 2 19.03 -2.76 12.81
CA THR A 2 17.81 -2.41 13.54
C THR A 2 16.58 -2.47 12.63
N ALA A 3 15.38 -2.32 13.19
CA ALA A 3 14.16 -2.16 12.39
C ALA A 3 14.22 -0.94 11.46
N ASN A 4 14.82 0.15 11.93
CA ASN A 4 15.02 1.35 11.11
C ASN A 4 16.03 1.10 9.99
N ASP A 5 17.09 0.32 10.25
CA ASP A 5 18.06 -0.05 9.21
C ASP A 5 17.38 -0.88 8.11
N LEU A 6 16.47 -1.80 8.46
CA LEU A 6 15.69 -2.58 7.50
C LEU A 6 14.76 -1.71 6.64
N VAL A 7 14.10 -0.74 7.26
CA VAL A 7 13.24 0.21 6.53
C VAL A 7 14.08 1.07 5.59
N ALA A 8 15.21 1.59 6.06
CA ALA A 8 16.12 2.40 5.25
C ALA A 8 16.65 1.60 4.05
N ASP A 9 17.05 0.35 4.28
CA ASP A 9 17.48 -0.58 3.24
C ASP A 9 16.36 -0.85 2.22
N ALA A 10 15.14 -1.14 2.65
CA ALA A 10 13.99 -1.31 1.76
C ALA A 10 13.72 -0.05 0.92
N CYS A 11 13.82 1.13 1.53
CA CYS A 11 13.68 2.41 0.84
C CYS A 11 14.66 2.61 -0.33
N THR A 12 15.80 1.92 -0.35
CA THR A 12 16.76 1.98 -1.47
C THR A 12 16.31 1.23 -2.73
N ARG A 13 15.33 0.32 -2.62
CA ARG A 13 14.88 -0.56 -3.71
C ARG A 13 13.44 -0.30 -4.15
N ILE A 14 12.63 0.26 -3.27
CA ILE A 14 11.22 0.54 -3.56
C ILE A 14 11.05 1.89 -4.26
N ARG A 15 9.96 2.02 -5.01
CA ARG A 15 9.49 3.31 -5.49
C ARG A 15 8.63 3.96 -4.44
N GLN A 16 8.64 5.28 -4.41
CA GLN A 16 7.92 6.07 -3.43
C GLN A 16 7.12 7.16 -4.13
N ILE A 17 5.93 7.45 -3.60
CA ILE A 17 5.04 8.49 -4.10
C ILE A 17 4.58 9.35 -2.92
N ASP A 18 4.43 10.66 -3.12
CA ASP A 18 3.86 11.55 -2.11
C ASP A 18 2.33 11.66 -2.24
N ALA A 19 1.69 12.20 -1.20
CA ALA A 19 0.24 12.27 -1.12
C ALA A 19 -0.39 13.14 -2.22
N MET A 20 0.25 14.25 -2.61
CA MET A 20 -0.27 15.16 -3.62
C MET A 20 -0.16 14.54 -5.01
N ALA A 21 0.98 13.90 -5.30
CA ALA A 21 1.20 13.17 -6.55
C ALA A 21 0.19 12.02 -6.70
N LEU A 22 -0.05 11.26 -5.62
CA LEU A 22 -1.06 10.20 -5.61
C LEU A 22 -2.47 10.75 -5.86
N HIS A 23 -2.83 11.86 -5.20
CA HIS A 23 -4.15 12.47 -5.36
C HIS A 23 -4.36 13.05 -6.77
N ALA A 24 -3.30 13.53 -7.42
CA ALA A 24 -3.35 14.10 -8.76
C ALA A 24 -3.39 13.05 -9.89
N MET A 25 -3.30 11.75 -9.57
CA MET A 25 -3.33 10.69 -10.59
C MET A 25 -4.68 10.61 -11.31
N THR A 26 -4.64 10.57 -12.64
CA THR A 26 -5.84 10.39 -13.47
C THR A 26 -6.40 8.98 -13.43
N GLU A 27 -5.51 7.99 -13.33
CA GLU A 27 -5.87 6.58 -13.14
C GLU A 27 -5.54 6.18 -11.71
N ALA A 28 -6.57 5.90 -10.91
CA ALA A 28 -6.40 5.56 -9.51
C ALA A 28 -5.74 4.17 -9.35
N PRO A 29 -4.60 4.06 -8.65
CA PRO A 29 -4.03 2.76 -8.31
C PRO A 29 -4.89 2.06 -7.25
N LEU A 30 -4.70 0.75 -7.09
CA LEU A 30 -5.26 0.05 -5.94
C LEU A 30 -4.48 0.44 -4.68
N LEU A 31 -5.18 1.02 -3.71
CA LEU A 31 -4.59 1.44 -2.44
C LEU A 31 -4.65 0.30 -1.43
N ILE A 32 -3.49 -0.08 -0.89
CA ILE A 32 -3.36 -1.14 0.12
C ILE A 32 -2.98 -0.50 1.45
N ASP A 33 -3.90 -0.56 2.41
CA ASP A 33 -3.64 -0.16 3.80
C ASP A 33 -3.12 -1.35 4.60
N VAL A 34 -1.85 -1.30 5.00
CA VAL A 34 -1.20 -2.36 5.80
C VAL A 34 -1.27 -2.12 7.31
N ARG A 35 -2.08 -1.15 7.76
CA ARG A 35 -2.38 -0.92 9.18
C ARG A 35 -3.31 -1.99 9.74
N GLU A 36 -3.46 -1.98 11.07
CA GLU A 36 -4.40 -2.85 11.74
C GLU A 36 -5.86 -2.49 11.40
N PRO A 37 -6.80 -3.44 11.41
CA PRO A 37 -8.19 -3.19 11.03
C PRO A 37 -8.87 -2.07 11.82
N GLY A 38 -8.51 -1.90 13.11
CA GLY A 38 -9.02 -0.81 13.93
C GLY A 38 -8.52 0.58 13.50
N GLU A 39 -7.28 0.68 12.99
CA GLU A 39 -6.74 1.92 12.44
C GLU A 39 -7.44 2.27 11.11
N PHE A 40 -7.71 1.27 10.27
CA PHE A 40 -8.43 1.44 9.00
C PHE A 40 -9.89 1.85 9.23
N ALA A 41 -10.58 1.20 10.16
CA ALA A 41 -11.97 1.48 10.50
C ALA A 41 -12.18 2.85 11.18
N ALA A 42 -11.13 3.49 11.68
CA ALA A 42 -11.18 4.84 12.23
C ALA A 42 -10.93 5.94 11.18
N GLY A 43 -10.55 5.55 9.96
CA GLY A 43 -10.26 6.47 8.87
C GLY A 43 -9.18 5.92 7.93
N HIS A 44 -9.45 5.92 6.63
CA HIS A 44 -8.54 5.42 5.60
C HIS A 44 -8.63 6.26 4.31
N LEU A 45 -7.68 6.04 3.39
CA LEU A 45 -7.71 6.68 2.08
C LEU A 45 -8.91 6.16 1.25
N PRO A 46 -9.59 7.01 0.46
CA PRO A 46 -10.76 6.61 -0.30
C PRO A 46 -10.48 5.44 -1.26
N GLY A 47 -11.34 4.43 -1.23
CA GLY A 47 -11.20 3.24 -2.08
C GLY A 47 -10.05 2.29 -1.69
N ALA A 48 -9.44 2.48 -0.52
CA ALA A 48 -8.40 1.57 -0.02
C ALA A 48 -8.97 0.24 0.48
N VAL A 49 -8.17 -0.82 0.33
CA VAL A 49 -8.45 -2.13 0.94
C VAL A 49 -7.50 -2.37 2.11
N ASN A 50 -8.01 -2.94 3.19
CA ASN A 50 -7.19 -3.27 4.35
C ASN A 50 -6.58 -4.67 4.22
N LEU A 51 -5.25 -4.71 4.13
CA LEU A 51 -4.45 -5.95 4.15
C LEU A 51 -3.32 -5.76 5.17
N PRO A 52 -3.57 -6.06 6.46
CA PRO A 52 -2.60 -5.82 7.53
C PRO A 52 -1.24 -6.44 7.23
N ARG A 53 -0.17 -5.73 7.63
CA ARG A 53 1.22 -6.14 7.33
C ARG A 53 1.50 -7.60 7.69
N GLY A 54 0.96 -8.10 8.80
CA GLY A 54 1.23 -9.45 9.31
C GLY A 54 0.71 -10.60 8.43
N VAL A 55 -0.26 -10.34 7.55
CA VAL A 55 -0.88 -11.35 6.68
C VAL A 55 -0.72 -11.06 5.20
N LEU A 56 -0.08 -9.94 4.85
CA LEU A 56 -0.01 -9.41 3.50
C LEU A 56 0.45 -10.44 2.46
N GLU A 57 1.60 -11.08 2.70
CA GLU A 57 2.20 -12.03 1.76
C GLU A 57 1.31 -13.25 1.49
N PHE A 58 0.46 -13.62 2.45
CA PHE A 58 -0.42 -14.79 2.36
C PHE A 58 -1.82 -14.46 1.82
N ALA A 59 -2.27 -13.22 2.01
CA ALA A 59 -3.62 -12.79 1.68
C ALA A 59 -3.71 -12.10 0.31
N ILE A 60 -2.64 -11.42 -0.14
CA ILE A 60 -2.73 -10.52 -1.30
C ILE A 60 -3.10 -11.26 -2.59
N GLU A 61 -2.58 -12.47 -2.82
CA GLU A 61 -2.86 -13.21 -4.06
C GLU A 61 -4.31 -13.68 -4.17
N ALA A 62 -4.97 -13.92 -3.04
CA ALA A 62 -6.37 -14.34 -2.97
C ALA A 62 -7.34 -13.17 -2.86
N HIS A 63 -6.85 -11.93 -2.76
CA HIS A 63 -7.71 -10.78 -2.52
C HIS A 63 -8.53 -10.45 -3.78
N PRO A 64 -9.86 -10.32 -3.69
CA PRO A 64 -10.72 -10.07 -4.87
C PRO A 64 -10.35 -8.81 -5.65
N ALA A 65 -9.85 -7.77 -4.95
CA ALA A 65 -9.39 -6.54 -5.60
C ALA A 65 -8.17 -6.73 -6.52
N LEU A 66 -7.52 -7.91 -6.51
CA LEU A 66 -6.42 -8.26 -7.41
C LEU A 66 -6.76 -9.38 -8.38
N ALA A 67 -8.01 -9.83 -8.45
CA ALA A 67 -8.39 -10.87 -9.40
C ALA A 67 -8.05 -10.47 -10.84
N CYS A 68 -7.35 -11.36 -11.55
CA CYS A 68 -7.02 -11.18 -12.96
C CYS A 68 -8.25 -11.44 -13.85
N GLU A 69 -8.52 -10.55 -14.80
CA GLU A 69 -9.65 -10.68 -15.72
C GLU A 69 -9.58 -11.97 -16.56
N THR A 70 -8.37 -12.36 -16.99
CA THR A 70 -8.15 -13.55 -17.82
C THR A 70 -8.17 -14.84 -17.01
N SER A 71 -7.93 -14.77 -15.69
CA SER A 71 -7.94 -15.92 -14.80
C SER A 71 -8.31 -15.48 -13.38
N PRO A 72 -9.61 -15.57 -12.99
CA PRO A 72 -10.09 -15.10 -11.70
C PRO A 72 -9.42 -15.78 -10.48
N THR A 73 -8.74 -16.89 -10.70
CA THR A 73 -7.97 -17.63 -9.69
C THR A 73 -6.56 -17.10 -9.46
N LEU A 74 -6.11 -16.12 -10.27
CA LEU A 74 -4.76 -15.56 -10.20
C LEU A 74 -4.80 -14.06 -9.89
N ALA A 75 -3.80 -13.58 -9.16
CA ALA A 75 -3.60 -12.16 -8.93
C ALA A 75 -2.97 -11.46 -10.15
N ASP A 76 -3.53 -10.31 -10.54
CA ASP A 76 -2.92 -9.42 -11.51
C ASP A 76 -1.71 -8.69 -10.91
N ARG A 77 -0.52 -9.29 -11.11
CA ARG A 77 0.76 -8.72 -10.67
C ARG A 77 1.21 -7.50 -11.49
N SER A 78 0.49 -7.14 -12.55
CA SER A 78 0.77 -5.95 -13.36
C SER A 78 -0.01 -4.71 -12.89
N ARG A 79 -1.05 -4.91 -12.06
CA ARG A 79 -1.86 -3.84 -11.50
C ARG A 79 -1.00 -2.85 -10.70
N HIS A 80 -1.34 -1.56 -10.84
CA HIS A 80 -0.69 -0.50 -10.09
C HIS A 80 -1.17 -0.51 -8.65
N LEU A 81 -0.25 -0.76 -7.72
CA LEU A 81 -0.49 -0.78 -6.28
C LEU A 81 0.22 0.38 -5.59
N VAL A 82 -0.46 1.02 -4.66
CA VAL A 82 0.16 1.95 -3.72
C VAL A 82 -0.10 1.47 -2.31
N VAL A 83 0.97 1.22 -1.58
CA VAL A 83 0.93 0.68 -0.22
C VAL A 83 1.18 1.80 0.77
N TYR A 84 0.37 1.87 1.81
CA TYR A 84 0.55 2.86 2.87
C TYR A 84 0.30 2.27 4.26
N CYS A 85 0.84 2.94 5.26
CA CYS A 85 0.54 2.66 6.66
C CYS A 85 0.34 3.99 7.39
N LEU A 86 0.58 4.05 8.70
CA LEU A 86 0.45 5.31 9.44
C LEU A 86 1.44 6.38 8.96
N SER A 87 2.73 6.05 8.88
CA SER A 87 3.83 7.01 8.62
C SER A 87 4.82 6.61 7.52
N GLY A 88 4.72 5.39 6.97
CA GLY A 88 5.56 4.89 5.87
C GLY A 88 6.44 3.68 6.21
N GLY A 89 6.81 3.45 7.47
CA GLY A 89 7.74 2.36 7.84
C GLY A 89 7.24 0.95 7.50
N ARG A 90 6.04 0.57 7.97
CA ARG A 90 5.40 -0.73 7.63
C ARG A 90 5.18 -0.87 6.12
N ALA A 91 4.83 0.23 5.45
CA ALA A 91 4.55 0.27 4.02
C ALA A 91 5.80 0.05 3.16
N ALA A 92 6.95 0.57 3.59
CA ALA A 92 8.22 0.35 2.89
C ALA A 92 8.59 -1.14 2.87
N LEU A 93 8.51 -1.81 4.03
CA LEU A 93 8.76 -3.25 4.13
C LEU A 93 7.74 -4.08 3.36
N ALA A 94 6.47 -3.70 3.42
CA ALA A 94 5.41 -4.34 2.63
C ALA A 94 5.67 -4.20 1.13
N THR A 95 6.06 -3.02 0.67
CA THR A 95 6.37 -2.76 -0.75
C THR A 95 7.52 -3.63 -1.25
N ASP A 96 8.61 -3.75 -0.47
CA ASP A 96 9.74 -4.65 -0.80
C ASP A 96 9.28 -6.12 -0.88
N SER A 97 8.45 -6.58 0.07
CA SER A 97 7.85 -7.93 0.02
C SER A 97 7.01 -8.14 -1.25
N LEU A 98 6.15 -7.20 -1.62
CA LEU A 98 5.30 -7.34 -2.81
C LEU A 98 6.12 -7.37 -4.10
N GLN A 99 7.18 -6.57 -4.19
CA GLN A 99 8.12 -6.65 -5.33
C GLN A 99 8.77 -8.04 -5.42
N ARG A 100 9.16 -8.65 -4.30
CA ARG A 100 9.71 -10.02 -4.25
C ARG A 100 8.68 -11.09 -4.65
N LEU A 101 7.40 -10.86 -4.38
CA LEU A 101 6.29 -11.71 -4.85
C LEU A 101 5.96 -11.49 -6.34
N GLY A 102 6.69 -10.62 -7.03
CA GLY A 102 6.59 -10.41 -8.47
C GLY A 102 5.60 -9.31 -8.89
N PHE A 103 5.06 -8.53 -7.95
CA PHE A 103 4.27 -7.35 -8.28
C PHE A 103 5.17 -6.27 -8.89
N ARG A 104 4.85 -5.85 -10.12
CA ARG A 104 5.77 -5.04 -10.94
C ARG A 104 5.63 -3.55 -10.74
N LYS A 105 4.42 -3.09 -10.37
CA LYS A 105 4.08 -1.68 -10.26
C LYS A 105 3.57 -1.37 -8.85
N VAL A 106 4.47 -1.43 -7.88
CA VAL A 106 4.18 -1.19 -6.45
C VAL A 106 4.98 0.01 -5.96
N GLU A 107 4.30 0.94 -5.31
CA GLU A 107 4.91 2.14 -4.72
C GLU A 107 4.50 2.29 -3.26
N CYS A 108 5.39 2.86 -2.45
CA CYS A 108 5.11 3.19 -1.06
C CYS A 108 4.67 4.66 -0.95
N LEU A 109 3.53 4.91 -0.29
CA LEU A 109 3.11 6.27 0.04
C LEU A 109 3.99 6.83 1.17
N ILE A 110 4.78 7.86 0.86
CA ILE A 110 5.63 8.56 1.84
C ILE A 110 4.75 9.33 2.82
N GLY A 111 5.09 9.28 4.11
CA GLY A 111 4.31 9.93 5.17
C GLY A 111 3.02 9.19 5.52
N GLY A 112 2.62 8.19 4.73
CA GLY A 112 1.45 7.36 4.98
C GLY A 112 0.16 8.16 5.19
N PHE A 113 -0.71 7.63 6.03
CA PHE A 113 -1.99 8.24 6.42
C PHE A 113 -1.80 9.61 7.09
N THR A 114 -0.74 9.80 7.88
CA THR A 114 -0.46 11.09 8.53
C THR A 114 -0.10 12.18 7.53
N GLY A 115 0.71 11.87 6.51
CA GLY A 115 1.03 12.80 5.43
C GLY A 115 -0.19 13.14 4.58
N TRP A 116 -1.03 12.15 4.29
CA TRP A 116 -2.27 12.33 3.53
C TRP A 116 -3.25 13.27 4.23
N THR A 117 -3.55 13.00 5.50
CA THR A 117 -4.46 13.84 6.31
C THR A 117 -3.87 15.21 6.61
N GLY A 118 -2.56 15.30 6.85
CA GLY A 118 -1.85 16.58 7.01
C GLY A 118 -1.88 17.46 5.77
N ALA A 119 -2.03 16.88 4.57
CA ALA A 119 -2.24 17.60 3.33
C ALA A 119 -3.70 18.03 3.10
N GLY A 120 -4.62 17.72 4.01
CA GLY A 120 -6.04 18.08 3.90
C GLY A 120 -6.81 17.26 2.85
N LEU A 121 -6.29 16.08 2.49
CA LEU A 121 -6.89 15.21 1.49
C LEU A 121 -8.06 14.37 2.07
N PRO A 122 -9.03 13.95 1.24
CA PRO A 122 -10.24 13.27 1.70
C PRO A 122 -9.95 11.90 2.33
N VAL A 123 -10.79 11.48 3.29
CA VAL A 123 -10.72 10.17 3.96
C VAL A 123 -12.10 9.52 4.01
N GLU A 124 -12.14 8.19 4.10
CA GLU A 124 -13.34 7.37 4.27
C GLU A 124 -13.31 6.63 5.62
N GLY A 125 -14.48 6.20 6.10
CA GLY A 125 -14.60 5.39 7.32
C GLY A 125 -14.43 6.16 8.64
N ALA A 126 -14.74 7.46 8.66
CA ALA A 126 -14.85 8.27 9.86
C ALA A 126 -16.31 8.38 10.34
#